data_AF-A0A8T5KEL0-F1
#
_entry.id   AF-A0A8T5KEL0-F1
#
_cell.length_a   1.000
_cell.length_b   1.000
_cell.length_c   1.000
_cell.angle_alpha   90.00
_cell.angle_beta   90.00
_cell.angle_gamma   90.00
#
_symmetry.space_group_name_H-M   'P 1'
#
loop_
_entity.id
_entity.type
_entity.pdbx_description
1 polymer ?
#
loop_
_entity_poly.entity_id
_entity_poly.type
_entity_poly.pdbx_seq_one_letter_code
_entity_poly.pdbx_strand_id
1 'polypeptide(L)'
;MTAPDSVATSNEKAWDALVEAKQSFTVPWLDLDPILLRRYAAGELRADSRFEYVHPWRLFSEIEGKRVLCLASGGGQQSAVFGLLGAKVTVVDLSEGQLRGDRRAAEHYGYEITPSRLT
;
A
#
# COMPACT_ATOMS: atom_id res chain seq x y z
N MET A 1 22.17 -12.49 -7.02
CA MET A 1 21.52 -12.20 -5.72
C MET A 1 21.77 -13.38 -4.81
N THR A 2 22.05 -13.13 -3.53
CA THR A 2 22.24 -14.17 -2.51
C THR A 2 20.90 -14.72 -2.08
N ALA A 3 20.80 -16.02 -1.82
CA ALA A 3 19.57 -16.63 -1.31
C ALA A 3 19.11 -15.93 -0.01
N PRO A 4 17.79 -15.77 0.21
CA PRO A 4 17.28 -15.19 1.43
C PRO A 4 17.74 -16.00 2.64
N ASP A 5 18.12 -15.31 3.71
CA ASP A 5 18.51 -15.97 4.95
C ASP A 5 17.30 -16.59 5.68
N SER A 6 17.56 -17.27 6.79
CA SER A 6 16.51 -17.89 7.59
C SER A 6 15.53 -16.88 8.19
N VAL A 7 15.96 -15.64 8.44
CA VAL A 7 15.13 -14.58 9.01
C VAL A 7 14.13 -14.09 7.97
N ALA A 8 14.60 -13.79 6.76
CA ALA A 8 13.74 -13.40 5.63
C ALA A 8 12.72 -14.49 5.32
N THR A 9 13.15 -15.75 5.27
CA THR A 9 12.26 -16.89 5.02
C THR A 9 11.21 -17.06 6.12
N SER A 10 11.60 -16.92 7.39
CA SER A 10 10.65 -17.02 8.51
C SER A 10 9.64 -15.87 8.50
N ASN A 11 10.09 -14.65 8.19
CA ASN A 11 9.22 -13.48 8.12
C ASN A 11 8.21 -13.60 6.96
N GLU A 12 8.63 -14.12 5.81
CA GLU A 12 7.73 -14.36 4.69
C GLU A 12 6.60 -15.30 5.06
N LYS A 13 6.93 -16.46 5.63
CA LYS A 13 5.92 -17.43 6.06
C LYS A 13 4.96 -16.86 7.10
N ALA A 14 5.46 -16.05 8.03
CA ALA A 14 4.62 -15.40 9.02
C ALA A 14 3.63 -14.43 8.36
N TRP A 15 4.09 -13.57 7.44
CA TRP A 15 3.22 -12.64 6.74
C TRP A 15 2.21 -13.34 5.84
N ASP A 16 2.61 -14.38 5.11
CA ASP A 16 1.69 -15.18 4.31
C ASP A 16 0.60 -15.84 5.19
N ALA A 17 0.94 -16.34 6.37
CA ALA A 17 -0.04 -16.87 7.31
C ALA A 17 -1.03 -15.80 7.80
N LEU A 18 -0.58 -14.55 8.00
CA LEU A 18 -1.45 -13.42 8.37
C LEU A 18 -2.33 -12.97 7.18
N VAL A 19 -1.88 -13.14 5.94
CA VAL A 19 -2.68 -12.92 4.72
C VAL A 19 -3.82 -13.93 4.67
N GLU A 20 -3.53 -15.22 4.85
CA GLU A 20 -4.56 -16.27 4.88
C GLU A 20 -5.55 -16.07 6.04
N ALA A 21 -5.07 -15.62 7.19
CA ALA A 21 -5.90 -15.30 8.35
C ALA A 21 -6.65 -13.95 8.23
N LYS A 22 -6.49 -13.20 7.13
CA LYS A 22 -7.13 -11.90 6.87
C LYS A 22 -6.96 -10.89 8.02
N GLN A 23 -5.76 -10.81 8.57
CA GLN A 23 -5.42 -9.78 9.55
C GLN A 23 -5.55 -8.38 8.94
N SER A 24 -5.80 -7.37 9.76
CA SER A 24 -6.16 -6.02 9.28
C SER A 24 -5.15 -5.41 8.30
N PHE A 25 -3.85 -5.63 8.53
CA PHE A 25 -2.77 -5.13 7.67
C PHE A 25 -2.53 -5.95 6.40
N THR A 26 -3.30 -7.02 6.17
CA THR A 26 -3.17 -7.90 4.99
C THR A 26 -4.39 -7.83 4.07
N VAL A 27 -5.38 -7.01 4.43
CA VAL A 27 -6.62 -6.82 3.69
C VAL A 27 -6.59 -5.46 2.97
N PRO A 28 -6.75 -5.42 1.64
CA PRO A 28 -6.75 -4.17 0.90
C PRO A 28 -7.96 -3.30 1.23
N TRP A 29 -7.75 -1.99 1.26
CA TRP A 29 -8.83 -1.02 1.43
C TRP A 29 -9.55 -0.80 0.10
N LEU A 30 -10.76 -1.36 -0.04
CA LEU A 30 -11.55 -1.32 -1.28
C LEU A 30 -12.81 -0.42 -1.15
N ASP A 31 -12.83 0.45 -0.15
CA ASP A 31 -13.93 1.35 0.19
C ASP A 31 -13.44 2.79 0.43
N LEU A 32 -12.36 3.18 -0.25
CA LEU A 32 -11.83 4.54 -0.24
C LEU A 32 -12.72 5.46 -1.09
N ASP A 33 -13.06 6.61 -0.53
CA ASP A 33 -13.70 7.71 -1.25
C ASP A 33 -12.60 8.65 -1.79
N PRO A 34 -12.41 8.74 -3.13
CA PRO A 34 -11.38 9.58 -3.73
C PRO A 34 -11.57 11.08 -3.43
N ILE A 35 -12.81 11.55 -3.24
CA ILE A 35 -13.10 12.94 -2.92
C ILE A 35 -12.63 13.23 -1.50
N LEU A 36 -12.97 12.39 -0.53
CA LEU A 36 -12.49 12.55 0.84
C LEU A 36 -10.96 12.43 0.93
N LEU A 37 -10.37 11.50 0.18
CA LEU A 37 -8.91 11.35 0.14
C LEU A 37 -8.21 12.60 -0.39
N ARG A 38 -8.72 13.22 -1.46
CA ARG A 38 -8.16 14.47 -2.02
C ARG A 38 -8.28 15.63 -1.04
N ARG A 39 -9.44 15.78 -0.37
CA ARG A 39 -9.63 16.80 0.67
C ARG A 39 -8.69 16.60 1.85
N TYR A 40 -8.45 15.35 2.24
CA TYR A 40 -7.47 15.02 3.27
C TYR A 40 -6.04 15.38 2.84
N ALA A 41 -5.62 15.02 1.61
CA ALA A 41 -4.32 15.39 1.05
C ALA A 41 -4.12 16.91 0.92
N ALA A 42 -5.20 17.67 0.70
CA ALA A 42 -5.21 19.12 0.69
C ALA A 42 -5.20 19.76 2.11
N GLY A 43 -5.35 18.97 3.17
CA GLY A 43 -5.43 19.46 4.55
C GLY A 43 -6.79 20.03 4.95
N GLU A 44 -7.82 19.83 4.13
CA GLU A 44 -9.18 20.31 4.35
C GLU A 44 -9.99 19.42 5.31
N LEU A 45 -9.50 18.20 5.56
CA LEU A 45 -10.07 17.27 6.53
C LEU A 45 -9.02 16.95 7.59
N ARG A 46 -9.38 17.13 8.86
CA ARG A 46 -8.61 16.55 9.96
C ARG A 46 -8.95 15.06 10.03
N ALA A 47 -7.93 14.22 10.23
CA ALA A 47 -8.09 12.78 10.27
C ALA A 47 -9.01 12.39 11.44
N ASP A 48 -10.18 11.86 11.12
CA ASP A 48 -11.05 11.20 12.09
C ASP A 48 -11.70 9.97 11.43
N SER A 49 -10.89 8.96 11.06
CA SER A 49 -11.28 7.53 11.17
C SER A 49 -10.51 6.52 10.31
N ARG A 50 -9.77 6.88 9.25
CA ARG A 50 -8.94 5.89 8.49
C ARG A 50 -7.61 6.44 7.98
N PHE A 51 -7.54 7.74 7.73
CA PHE A 51 -6.33 8.40 7.24
C PHE A 51 -5.26 8.64 8.30
N GLU A 52 -5.50 8.27 9.56
CA GLU A 52 -4.51 8.35 10.64
C GLU A 52 -3.28 7.46 10.39
N TYR A 53 -3.44 6.39 9.62
CA TYR A 53 -2.33 5.53 9.21
C TYR A 53 -1.60 6.04 7.97
N VAL A 54 -2.00 7.21 7.43
CA VAL A 54 -1.48 7.79 6.20
C VAL A 54 -1.02 9.22 6.49
N HIS A 55 0.18 9.35 7.03
CA HIS A 55 0.76 10.61 7.49
C HIS A 55 2.24 10.78 7.05
N PRO A 56 2.75 12.02 6.99
CA PRO A 56 2.02 13.29 7.16
C PRO A 56 1.33 13.72 5.86
N TRP A 57 0.05 14.12 5.96
CA TRP A 57 -0.80 14.50 4.81
C TRP A 57 -0.21 15.62 3.95
N ARG A 58 0.60 16.50 4.55
CA ARG A 58 1.25 17.63 3.87
C ARG A 58 2.18 17.22 2.74
N LEU A 59 2.66 15.97 2.74
CA LEU A 59 3.51 15.46 1.67
C LEU A 59 2.71 15.01 0.44
N PHE A 60 1.38 14.94 0.55
CA PHE A 60 0.52 14.35 -0.50
C PHE A 60 -0.04 15.37 -1.48
N SER A 61 -0.06 16.67 -1.13
CA SER A 61 -0.62 17.73 -1.98
C SER A 61 0.05 17.87 -3.34
N GLU A 62 1.28 17.39 -3.48
CA GLU A 62 2.06 17.43 -4.73
C GLU A 62 2.43 16.02 -5.23
N ILE A 63 1.69 14.98 -4.87
CA ILE A 63 2.11 13.60 -5.17
C ILE A 63 1.73 13.12 -6.58
N GLU A 64 0.81 13.83 -7.24
CA GLU A 64 0.36 13.49 -8.59
C GLU A 64 1.55 13.46 -9.57
N GLY A 65 1.65 12.36 -10.32
CA GLY A 65 2.74 12.11 -11.28
C GLY A 65 4.10 11.76 -10.66
N LYS A 66 4.29 11.88 -9.34
CA LYS A 66 5.55 11.50 -8.67
C LYS A 66 5.68 9.98 -8.60
N ARG A 67 6.92 9.50 -8.56
CA ARG A 67 7.23 8.09 -8.29
C ARG A 67 7.30 7.87 -6.79
N VAL A 68 6.48 6.95 -6.28
CA VAL A 68 6.38 6.64 -4.85
C VAL A 68 6.79 5.18 -4.63
N LEU A 69 7.69 4.97 -3.68
CA LEU A 69 8.10 3.64 -3.23
C LEU A 69 7.40 3.30 -1.91
N CYS A 70 6.57 2.27 -1.92
CA CYS A 70 6.01 1.62 -0.74
C CYS A 70 6.91 0.44 -0.37
N LEU A 71 7.79 0.61 0.61
CA LEU A 71 8.73 -0.43 1.07
C LEU A 71 8.17 -1.18 2.29
N ALA A 72 8.14 -2.50 2.23
CA ALA A 72 7.56 -3.39 3.26
C ALA A 72 6.14 -2.97 3.65
N SER A 73 5.35 -2.59 2.63
CA SER A 73 4.02 -2.01 2.78
C SER A 73 3.00 -2.69 1.85
N GLY A 74 3.24 -3.96 1.51
CA GLY A 74 2.24 -4.69 0.74
C GLY A 74 0.94 -4.89 1.52
N GLY A 75 -0.12 -5.27 0.81
CA GLY A 75 -1.45 -5.48 1.37
C GLY A 75 -2.53 -4.57 0.78
N GLY A 76 -2.15 -3.56 -0.01
CA GLY A 76 -3.07 -2.76 -0.81
C GLY A 76 -3.69 -1.54 -0.14
N GLN A 77 -3.27 -1.17 1.07
CA GLN A 77 -3.78 0.03 1.76
C GLN A 77 -3.06 1.29 1.29
N GLN A 78 -1.74 1.36 1.43
CA GLN A 78 -0.95 2.55 1.08
C GLN A 78 -0.83 2.75 -0.43
N SER A 79 -0.65 1.67 -1.18
CA SER A 79 -0.60 1.71 -2.66
C SER A 79 -1.89 2.27 -3.25
N ALA A 80 -3.06 1.91 -2.69
CA ALA A 80 -4.35 2.47 -3.10
C ALA A 80 -4.44 3.97 -2.85
N VAL A 81 -3.98 4.43 -1.69
CA VAL A 81 -3.97 5.85 -1.36
C VAL A 81 -3.11 6.65 -2.35
N PHE A 82 -1.87 6.21 -2.58
CA PHE A 82 -0.97 6.92 -3.50
C PHE A 82 -1.44 6.83 -4.95
N GLY A 83 -1.96 5.67 -5.38
CA GLY A 83 -2.51 5.48 -6.72
C GLY A 83 -3.72 6.37 -7.00
N LEU A 84 -4.67 6.46 -6.07
CA LEU A 84 -5.85 7.34 -6.18
C LEU A 84 -5.50 8.84 -6.16
N LEU A 85 -4.36 9.19 -5.57
CA LEU A 85 -3.79 10.54 -5.62
C LEU A 85 -2.93 10.79 -6.89
N GLY A 86 -2.89 9.82 -7.82
CA GLY A 86 -2.23 9.97 -9.13
C GLY A 86 -0.72 9.70 -9.13
N ALA A 87 -0.18 9.08 -8.07
CA ALA A 87 1.23 8.71 -8.04
C ALA A 87 1.51 7.47 -8.89
N LYS A 88 2.75 7.34 -9.37
CA LYS A 88 3.29 6.11 -9.99
C LYS A 88 3.86 5.23 -8.88
N VAL A 89 3.11 4.22 -8.48
CA VAL A 89 3.42 3.44 -7.28
C VAL A 89 4.29 2.23 -7.60
N THR A 90 5.37 2.06 -6.84
CA THR A 90 6.14 0.82 -6.75
C THR A 90 5.98 0.25 -5.35
N VAL A 91 5.59 -1.02 -5.24
CA VAL A 91 5.50 -1.70 -3.94
C VAL A 91 6.58 -2.77 -3.87
N VAL A 92 7.41 -2.72 -2.84
CA VAL A 92 8.42 -3.73 -2.56
C VAL A 92 8.03 -4.44 -1.28
N ASP A 93 7.76 -5.73 -1.35
CA ASP A 93 7.43 -6.54 -0.18
C ASP A 93 8.08 -7.92 -0.26
N LEU A 94 8.27 -8.56 0.89
CA LEU A 94 8.83 -9.91 0.97
C LEU A 94 7.76 -10.98 0.69
N SER A 95 6.49 -10.68 0.98
CA SER A 95 5.37 -11.62 0.86
C SER A 95 4.65 -11.45 -0.47
N GLU A 96 4.58 -12.52 -1.26
CA GLU A 96 3.74 -12.54 -2.46
C GLU A 96 2.26 -12.42 -2.09
N GLY A 97 1.86 -12.94 -0.92
CA GLY A 97 0.53 -12.75 -0.34
C GLY A 97 0.16 -11.28 -0.21
N GLN A 98 1.06 -10.48 0.33
CA GLN A 98 0.88 -9.04 0.47
C GLN A 98 0.77 -8.35 -0.90
N LEU A 99 1.69 -8.65 -1.84
CA LEU A 99 1.67 -8.07 -3.19
C LEU A 99 0.40 -8.40 -3.97
N ARG A 100 -0.26 -9.54 -3.71
CA ARG A 100 -1.60 -9.84 -4.28
C ARG A 100 -2.66 -8.83 -3.81
N GLY A 101 -2.60 -8.38 -2.56
CA GLY A 101 -3.47 -7.34 -2.02
C GLY A 101 -3.33 -6.03 -2.79
N ASP A 102 -2.10 -5.62 -3.08
CA ASP A 102 -1.84 -4.41 -3.86
C ASP A 102 -2.34 -4.50 -5.29
N ARG A 103 -2.11 -5.63 -5.97
CA ARG A 103 -2.65 -5.86 -7.32
C ARG A 103 -4.18 -5.78 -7.32
N ARG A 104 -4.84 -6.36 -6.32
CA ARG A 104 -6.30 -6.31 -6.18
C ARG A 104 -6.81 -4.88 -5.98
N ALA A 105 -6.12 -4.08 -5.18
CA ALA A 105 -6.48 -2.67 -5.01
C ALA A 105 -6.27 -1.86 -6.29
N ALA A 106 -5.15 -2.07 -6.99
CA ALA A 106 -4.85 -1.44 -8.28
C ALA A 106 -5.91 -1.77 -9.34
N GLU A 107 -6.29 -3.04 -9.45
CA GLU A 107 -7.38 -3.48 -10.33
C GLU A 107 -8.72 -2.85 -9.95
N HIS A 108 -9.05 -2.82 -8.65
CA HIS A 108 -10.32 -2.27 -8.17
C HIS A 108 -10.48 -0.77 -8.45
N TYR A 109 -9.43 0.02 -8.25
CA TYR A 109 -9.48 1.49 -8.42
C TYR A 109 -8.98 1.99 -9.77
N GLY A 110 -8.34 1.13 -10.58
CA GLY A 110 -7.83 1.49 -11.90
C GLY A 110 -6.57 2.38 -11.88
N TYR A 111 -5.62 2.11 -11.00
CA TYR A 111 -4.30 2.79 -11.00
C TYR A 111 -3.16 1.83 -11.38
N GLU A 112 -2.05 2.40 -11.88
CA GLU A 112 -0.85 1.62 -12.23
C GLU A 112 -0.01 1.29 -11.00
N ILE A 113 0.49 0.06 -10.93
CA ILE A 113 1.37 -0.40 -9.87
C ILE A 113 2.53 -1.23 -10.43
N THR A 114 3.71 -1.05 -9.83
CA THR A 114 4.89 -1.92 -10.05
C THR A 114 5.17 -2.73 -8.78
N PRO A 115 4.60 -3.95 -8.64
CA PRO A 115 4.91 -4.81 -7.51
C PRO A 115 6.28 -5.49 -7.73
N SER A 116 7.08 -5.57 -6.68
CA SER A 116 8.40 -6.21 -6.70
C SER A 116 8.60 -7.03 -5.43
N ARG A 117 8.79 -8.34 -5.59
CA ARG A 117 9.13 -9.20 -4.45
C ARG A 117 10.60 -9.03 -4.06
N LEU A 118 10.87 -8.87 -2.78
CA LEU A 118 12.23 -8.91 -2.26
C LEU A 118 12.74 -10.36 -2.37
N THR A 119 13.83 -10.57 -3.10
CA THR A 119 14.44 -11.89 -3.35
C THR A 119 15.90 -11.94 -2.93
#